data_AF-A0A8D8BWQ3-F1
#
_entry.id   AF-A0A8D8BWQ3-F1
#
_cell.length_a   1.000
_cell.length_b   1.000
_cell.length_c   1.000
_cell.angle_alpha   90.00
_cell.angle_beta   90.00
_cell.angle_gamma   90.00
#
_symmetry.space_group_name_H-M   'P 1'
#
loop_
_entity.id
_entity.type
_entity.pdbx_description
1 polymer ?
#
loop_
_entity_poly.entity_id
_entity_poly.type
_entity_poly.pdbx_seq_one_letter_code
_entity_poly.pdbx_strand_id
1 'polypeptide(L)'
;PELSQLVCPECGKLFSSSSTLNRHLETHSDTRRYGCTFCELSFTQQTSLKNHVRNRHTGETPFGCDKCGEAFRDSSKFYKHRAKCRVEEVEVKTEPEDPLGDDPCP
;
A
#
# COMPACT_ATOMS: atom_id res chain seq x y z
N PRO A 1 2.90 -2.67 37.36
CA PRO A 1 4.08 -2.56 36.48
C PRO A 1 3.99 -1.29 35.62
N GLU A 2 4.64 -0.23 36.08
CA GLU A 2 4.78 1.00 35.30
C GLU A 2 5.52 0.66 34.00
N LEU A 3 4.81 0.72 32.88
CA LEU A 3 5.44 0.65 31.57
C LEU A 3 6.40 1.82 31.51
N SER A 4 7.71 1.56 31.59
CA SER A 4 8.74 2.58 31.43
C SER A 4 8.54 3.22 30.06
N GLN A 5 7.84 4.35 30.04
CA GLN A 5 7.60 5.10 28.83
C GLN A 5 8.95 5.63 28.37
N LEU A 6 9.33 5.28 27.13
CA LEU A 6 10.60 5.68 26.57
C LEU A 6 10.42 7.04 25.94
N VAL A 7 11.06 8.06 26.53
CA VAL A 7 10.92 9.45 26.12
C VAL A 7 12.10 9.87 25.23
N CYS A 8 11.80 10.65 24.18
CA CYS A 8 12.82 11.30 23.39
C CYS A 8 13.42 12.49 24.16
N PRO A 9 14.74 12.52 24.40
CA PRO A 9 15.37 13.63 25.12
C PRO A 9 15.35 14.95 24.34
N GLU A 10 15.28 14.90 23.00
CA GLU A 10 15.31 16.09 22.13
C GLU A 10 13.95 16.80 22.03
N CYS A 11 12.84 16.04 22.06
CA CYS A 11 11.50 16.60 21.83
C CYS A 11 10.41 16.12 22.79
N GLY A 12 10.75 15.30 23.80
CA GLY A 12 9.82 14.84 24.83
C GLY A 12 8.76 13.84 24.36
N LYS A 13 8.81 13.38 23.11
CA LYS A 13 7.83 12.41 22.59
C LYS A 13 7.95 11.06 23.28
N LEU A 14 6.81 10.44 23.56
CA LEU A 14 6.71 9.14 24.22
C LEU A 14 6.63 8.01 23.20
N PHE A 15 7.33 6.92 23.49
CA PHE A 15 7.39 5.73 22.66
C PHE A 15 7.11 4.48 23.48
N SER A 16 6.43 3.53 22.85
CA SER A 16 6.08 2.25 23.45
C SER A 16 7.20 1.21 23.42
N SER A 17 8.31 1.47 22.72
CA SER A 17 9.43 0.53 22.60
C SER A 17 10.76 1.24 22.34
N SER A 18 11.87 0.61 22.73
CA SER A 18 13.22 1.17 22.52
C SER A 18 13.57 1.24 21.03
N SER A 19 13.17 0.24 20.24
CA SER A 19 13.40 0.25 18.80
C SER A 19 12.69 1.41 18.09
N THR A 20 11.47 1.75 18.52
CA THR A 20 10.74 2.90 17.94
C THR A 20 11.33 4.24 18.38
N LEU A 21 11.79 4.35 19.63
CA LEU A 21 12.54 5.52 20.10
C LEU A 21 13.86 5.68 19.33
N ASN A 22 14.68 4.64 19.22
CA ASN A 22 15.97 4.71 18.51
C ASN A 22 15.80 5.13 17.05
N ARG A 23 14.82 4.55 16.34
CA ARG A 23 14.50 4.98 14.96
C ARG A 23 14.02 6.42 14.90
N HIS A 24 13.31 6.89 15.92
CA HIS A 24 12.92 8.29 16.00
C HIS A 24 14.11 9.22 16.25
N LEU A 25 15.10 8.82 17.05
CA LEU A 25 16.32 9.62 17.26
C LEU A 25 17.08 9.84 15.95
N GLU A 26 17.02 8.91 14.99
CA GLU A 26 17.56 9.11 13.64
C GLU A 26 16.88 10.26 12.87
N THR A 27 15.73 10.76 13.32
CA THR A 27 15.08 11.95 12.73
C THR A 27 15.60 13.27 13.29
N HIS A 28 16.24 13.23 14.47
CA HIS A 28 16.95 14.37 15.04
C HIS A 28 18.39 14.45 14.53
N SER A 29 18.92 13.32 14.04
CA SER A 29 20.21 13.25 13.38
C SER A 29 20.06 13.49 11.88
N ASP A 30 20.89 14.34 11.28
CA ASP A 30 20.97 14.50 9.82
C ASP A 30 21.64 13.28 9.11
N THR A 31 21.82 12.16 9.81
CA THR A 31 22.45 10.95 9.27
C THR A 31 21.50 10.18 8.34
N ARG A 32 21.48 10.59 7.07
CA ARG A 32 20.78 9.89 6.00
C ARG A 32 21.62 8.74 5.45
N ARG A 33 21.51 7.58 6.08
CA ARG A 33 22.36 6.40 5.78
C ARG A 33 21.99 5.68 4.47
N TYR A 34 20.78 5.88 3.96
CA TYR A 34 20.25 5.11 2.83
C TYR A 34 20.15 5.98 1.58
N GLY A 35 21.15 5.91 0.72
CA GLY A 35 21.18 6.63 -0.57
C GLY A 35 20.38 5.93 -1.66
N CYS A 36 19.72 6.73 -2.51
CA CYS A 36 19.10 6.22 -3.73
C CYS A 36 20.17 5.96 -4.80
N THR A 37 20.01 4.86 -5.55
CA THR A 37 20.93 4.51 -6.65
C THR A 37 20.57 5.20 -7.97
N PHE A 38 19.38 5.80 -8.05
CA PHE A 38 18.88 6.45 -9.26
C PHE A 38 18.95 7.99 -9.19
N CYS A 39 19.15 8.56 -7.99
CA CYS A 39 19.27 10.00 -7.78
C CYS A 39 20.05 10.30 -6.49
N GLU A 40 20.38 11.57 -6.25
CA GLU A 40 21.22 12.00 -5.12
C GLU A 40 20.48 12.07 -3.76
N LEU A 41 19.21 11.64 -3.72
CA LEU A 41 18.42 11.67 -2.49
C LEU A 41 18.84 10.55 -1.54
N SER A 42 18.97 10.91 -0.26
CA SER A 42 19.24 10.00 0.84
C SER A 42 18.16 10.07 1.91
N PHE A 43 17.96 8.97 2.62
CA PHE A 43 16.91 8.77 3.62
C PHE A 43 17.49 8.25 4.93
N THR A 44 16.81 8.56 6.03
CA THR A 44 17.16 8.06 7.37
C THR A 44 16.72 6.61 7.57
N GLN A 45 15.70 6.15 6.83
CA GLN A 45 15.15 4.79 6.95
C GLN A 45 15.14 4.06 5.60
N GLN A 46 15.48 2.77 5.63
CA GLN A 46 15.48 1.91 4.43
C GLN A 46 14.10 1.77 3.80
N THR A 47 13.04 1.70 4.61
CA THR A 47 11.64 1.63 4.14
C THR A 47 11.27 2.87 3.33
N SER A 48 11.70 4.06 3.78
CA SER A 48 11.50 5.32 3.07
C SER A 48 12.22 5.32 1.71
N LEU A 49 13.47 4.83 1.66
CA LEU A 49 14.20 4.67 0.40
C LEU A 49 13.47 3.71 -0.56
N LYS A 50 13.07 2.52 -0.08
CA LYS A 50 12.35 1.54 -0.91
C LYS A 50 11.05 2.12 -1.49
N ASN A 51 10.28 2.82 -0.66
CA ASN A 51 9.07 3.49 -1.11
C ASN A 51 9.36 4.61 -2.12
N HIS A 52 10.44 5.38 -1.92
CA HIS A 52 10.88 6.39 -2.88
C HIS A 52 11.24 5.77 -4.23
N VAL A 53 12.08 4.73 -4.24
CA VAL A 53 12.50 4.02 -5.46
C VAL A 53 11.28 3.49 -6.19
N ARG A 54 10.38 2.83 -5.47
CA ARG A 54 9.12 2.32 -6.04
C ARG A 54 8.27 3.41 -6.67
N ASN A 55 8.12 4.54 -5.99
CA ASN A 55 7.22 5.60 -6.43
C ASN A 55 7.78 6.46 -7.56
N ARG A 56 9.11 6.63 -7.62
CA ARG A 56 9.77 7.60 -8.49
C ARG A 56 10.56 6.99 -9.63
N HIS A 57 11.00 5.74 -9.50
CA HIS A 57 11.91 5.12 -10.47
C HIS A 57 11.33 3.85 -11.10
N THR A 58 10.82 2.90 -10.31
CA THR A 58 10.34 1.60 -10.87
C THR A 58 8.86 1.60 -11.22
N GLY A 59 8.06 2.37 -10.49
CA GLY A 59 6.62 2.44 -10.68
C GLY A 59 5.86 1.19 -10.20
N GLU A 60 6.51 0.24 -9.54
CA GLU A 60 5.89 -1.02 -9.11
C GLU A 60 4.68 -0.80 -8.19
N THR A 61 3.63 -1.58 -8.41
CA THR A 61 2.37 -1.55 -7.66
C THR A 61 2.11 -2.92 -7.00
N PRO A 62 2.79 -3.25 -5.90
CA PRO A 62 2.74 -4.59 -5.31
C PRO A 62 1.40 -4.94 -4.66
N PHE A 63 0.48 -3.97 -4.52
CA PHE A 63 -0.79 -4.17 -3.85
C PHE A 63 -1.94 -4.12 -4.85
N GLY A 64 -2.38 -5.28 -5.35
CA GLY A 64 -3.53 -5.40 -6.26
C GLY A 64 -4.83 -5.66 -5.50
N CYS A 65 -5.93 -5.04 -5.93
CA CYS A 65 -7.26 -5.34 -5.44
C CYS A 65 -7.84 -6.52 -6.23
N ASP A 66 -8.08 -7.65 -5.57
CA ASP A 66 -8.63 -8.85 -6.21
C ASP A 66 -10.06 -8.64 -6.74
N LYS A 67 -10.77 -7.61 -6.26
CA LYS A 67 -12.16 -7.32 -6.66
C LYS A 67 -12.24 -6.56 -7.99
N CYS A 68 -11.52 -5.45 -8.12
CA CYS A 68 -11.59 -4.58 -9.30
C CYS A 68 -10.32 -4.56 -10.15
N GLY A 69 -9.27 -5.28 -9.75
CA GLY A 69 -7.98 -5.32 -10.44
C GLY A 69 -7.10 -4.07 -10.26
N GLU A 70 -7.57 -3.04 -9.54
CA GLU A 70 -6.80 -1.81 -9.34
C GLU A 70 -5.56 -2.06 -8.48
N ALA A 71 -4.39 -1.57 -8.92
CA ALA A 71 -3.11 -1.80 -8.26
C ALA A 71 -2.52 -0.50 -7.67
N PHE A 72 -1.93 -0.61 -6.49
CA PHE A 72 -1.47 0.52 -5.69
C PHE A 72 0.01 0.39 -5.34
N ARG A 73 0.71 1.53 -5.32
CA ARG A 73 2.10 1.65 -4.86
C ARG A 73 2.23 1.82 -3.35
N ASP A 74 1.15 2.06 -2.63
CA ASP A 74 1.15 2.33 -1.20
C ASP A 74 0.13 1.44 -0.48
N SER A 75 0.57 0.78 0.59
CA SER A 75 -0.27 -0.16 1.35
C SER A 75 -1.45 0.55 2.02
N SER A 76 -1.26 1.77 2.54
CA SER A 76 -2.32 2.48 3.23
C SER A 76 -3.43 2.89 2.26
N LYS A 77 -3.05 3.36 1.06
CA LYS A 77 -4.01 3.64 -0.03
C LYS A 77 -4.74 2.36 -0.46
N PHE A 78 -4.01 1.27 -0.65
CA PHE A 78 -4.60 -0.03 -0.99
C PHE A 78 -5.63 -0.48 0.04
N TYR A 79 -5.30 -0.51 1.34
CA TYR A 79 -6.23 -0.99 2.36
C TYR A 79 -7.47 -0.09 2.50
N LYS A 80 -7.30 1.24 2.33
CA LYS A 80 -8.44 2.18 2.28
C LYS A 80 -9.35 1.93 1.09
N HIS A 81 -8.78 1.67 -0.09
CA HIS A 81 -9.54 1.29 -1.28
C HIS A 81 -10.24 -0.07 -1.06
N ARG A 82 -9.50 -1.10 -0.67
CA ARG A 82 -9.98 -2.48 -0.50
C ARG A 82 -11.18 -2.56 0.45
N ALA A 83 -11.16 -1.78 1.53
CA ALA A 83 -12.27 -1.71 2.49
C ALA A 83 -13.58 -1.19 1.89
N LYS A 84 -13.50 -0.38 0.83
CA LYS A 84 -14.65 0.27 0.17
C LYS A 84 -14.98 -0.30 -1.20
N CYS A 85 -14.06 -1.06 -1.80
CA CYS A 85 -14.19 -1.59 -3.15
C CYS A 85 -15.35 -2.59 -3.24
N ARG A 86 -16.29 -2.27 -4.14
CA ARG A 86 -17.41 -3.10 -4.57
C ARG A 86 -17.38 -3.09 -6.09
N VAL A 87 -17.37 -4.27 -6.69
CA VAL A 87 -17.66 -4.45 -8.12
C VAL A 87 -19.16 -4.69 -8.19
N GLU A 88 -19.86 -3.87 -8.97
CA GLU A 88 -21.23 -4.20 -9.33
C GLU A 88 -21.15 -5.31 -10.38
N GLU A 89 -21.67 -6.48 -10.05
CA GLU A 89 -21.86 -7.55 -11.01
C GLU A 89 -22.87 -7.02 -12.04
N VAL A 90 -22.39 -6.68 -13.23
CA VAL A 90 -23.28 -6.49 -14.36
C VAL A 90 -23.86 -7.87 -14.64
N GLU A 91 -25.08 -8.12 -14.16
CA GLU A 91 -25.87 -9.26 -14.58
C GLU A 91 -26.03 -9.16 -16.09
N VAL A 92 -25.16 -9.85 -16.83
CA VAL A 92 -25.36 -10.08 -18.25
C VAL A 92 -26.63 -10.92 -18.32
N LYS A 93 -27.76 -10.27 -18.58
CA LYS A 93 -29.00 -10.95 -18.97
C LYS A 93 -28.70 -11.65 -20.29
N THR A 94 -28.21 -12.88 -20.21
CA THR A 94 -28.33 -13.81 -21.33
C THR A 94 -29.82 -14.08 -21.47
N GLU A 95 -30.48 -13.39 -22.40
CA GLU A 95 -31.79 -13.84 -22.85
C GLU A 95 -31.63 -15.31 -23.32
N PRO A 96 -32.50 -16.23 -22.88
CA PRO A 96 -32.50 -17.57 -23.43
C PRO A 96 -32.84 -17.46 -24.92
N GLU A 97 -31.95 -17.95 -25.77
CA GLU A 97 -32.22 -18.08 -27.19
C GLU A 97 -33.41 -19.02 -27.36
N ASP A 98 -34.50 -18.50 -27.92
CA ASP A 98 -35.72 -19.24 -28.25
C ASP A 98 -35.35 -20.30 -29.29
N PRO A 99 -35.43 -21.62 -28.97
CA PRO A 99 -35.26 -22.63 -29.99
C PRO A 99 -36.52 -22.59 -30.85
N LEU A 100 -36.46 -21.84 -31.94
CA LEU A 100 -37.36 -22.00 -33.09
C LEU A 100 -37.43 -23.50 -33.38
N GLY A 101 -38.54 -24.10 -32.97
CA GLY A 101 -38.87 -25.46 -33.29
C GLY A 101 -39.03 -25.55 -34.79
N ASP A 102 -38.09 -26.23 -35.44
CA ASP A 102 -38.28 -26.79 -36.77
C ASP A 102 -39.54 -27.67 -36.75
N ASP A 103 -40.63 -27.15 -37.31
CA ASP A 103 -41.80 -27.94 -37.68
C ASP A 103 -41.61 -28.42 -39.13
N PRO A 104 -41.43 -29.73 -39.36
CA PRO A 104 -41.36 -30.27 -40.71
C PRO A 104 -42.77 -30.35 -41.32
N CYS A 105 -43.02 -29.49 -42.31
CA CYS A 105 -44.24 -29.50 -43.11
C CYS A 105 -44.34 -30.80 -43.98
N PRO A 106 -45.51 -31.44 -44.11
CA PRO A 106 -45.75 -32.57 -45.03
C PRO A 106 -45.87 -32.16 -46.50
#